data_AF-A0A1X9MFG0-F1
#
_entry.id   AF-A0A1X9MFG0-F1
#
_cell.length_a   1.000
_cell.length_b   1.000
_cell.length_c   1.000
_cell.angle_alpha   90.00
_cell.angle_beta   90.00
_cell.angle_gamma   90.00
#
_symmetry.space_group_name_H-M   'P 1'
#
loop_
_entity.id
_entity.type
_entity.pdbx_description
1 polymer ?
#
loop_
_entity_poly.entity_id
_entity_poly.type
_entity_poly.pdbx_seq_one_letter_code
_entity_poly.pdbx_strand_id
1 'polypeptide(L)'
;MNALHKERMFRTEITWKIAEIEDKQCKPCEHSGKSDHIGPYCKNCPVGQKLQSLGKLLTQKTQELREKRNTKPKDPELTKELYLQYKKSKLTDQEVADKYKITIHSIKHKKRKWGLIKTWRPSRENKQSQS
;
A
#
# COMPACT_ATOMS: atom_id res chain seq x y z
N MET A 1 -11.25 2.48 22.07
CA MET A 1 -11.40 1.89 20.72
C MET A 1 -10.42 2.57 19.75
N ASN A 2 -9.43 1.86 19.18
CA ASN A 2 -8.33 2.45 18.38
C ASN A 2 -8.78 2.78 16.93
N ALA A 3 -8.16 3.80 16.30
CA ALA A 3 -8.40 4.23 14.93
C ALA A 3 -8.28 3.10 13.89
N LEU A 4 -7.30 2.19 14.04
CA LEU A 4 -7.14 1.01 13.17
C LEU A 4 -8.35 0.07 13.24
N HIS A 5 -8.97 -0.05 14.41
CA HIS A 5 -10.16 -0.87 14.60
C HIS A 5 -11.39 -0.22 13.96
N LYS A 6 -11.57 1.09 14.14
CA LYS A 6 -12.64 1.86 13.48
C LYS A 6 -12.56 1.77 11.96
N GLU A 7 -11.35 1.80 11.40
CA GLU A 7 -11.13 1.70 9.96
C GLU A 7 -11.47 0.31 9.40
N ARG A 8 -11.04 -0.76 10.09
CA ARG A 8 -11.44 -2.13 9.73
C ARG A 8 -12.95 -2.29 9.75
N MET A 9 -13.62 -1.79 10.79
CA MET A 9 -15.08 -1.80 10.89
C MET A 9 -15.73 -1.06 9.72
N PHE A 10 -15.28 0.16 9.40
CA PHE A 10 -15.79 0.93 8.26
C PHE A 10 -15.67 0.17 6.93
N ARG A 11 -14.49 -0.38 6.63
CA ARG A 11 -14.28 -1.13 5.37
C ARG A 11 -15.16 -2.37 5.32
N THR A 12 -15.27 -3.10 6.42
CA THR A 12 -16.12 -4.29 6.54
C THR A 12 -17.59 -3.93 6.33
N GLU A 13 -18.10 -2.89 6.99
CA GLU A 13 -19.50 -2.44 6.85
C GLU A 13 -19.86 -2.04 5.42
N ILE A 14 -19.00 -1.25 4.75
CA ILE A 14 -19.26 -0.84 3.37
C ILE A 14 -19.22 -2.06 2.43
N THR A 15 -18.30 -3.00 2.65
CA THR A 15 -18.21 -4.23 1.84
C THR A 15 -19.46 -5.09 2.01
N TRP A 16 -19.96 -5.25 3.24
CA TRP A 16 -21.21 -5.97 3.50
C TRP A 16 -22.42 -5.28 2.86
N LYS A 17 -22.52 -3.95 2.93
CA LYS A 17 -23.59 -3.20 2.27
C LYS A 17 -23.57 -3.35 0.75
N ILE A 18 -22.38 -3.37 0.14
CA ILE A 18 -22.22 -3.63 -1.30
C ILE A 18 -22.73 -5.04 -1.63
N ALA A 19 -22.24 -6.06 -0.93
CA ALA A 19 -22.63 -7.45 -1.16
C ALA A 19 -24.15 -7.66 -0.98
N GLU A 20 -24.74 -7.08 0.05
CA GLU A 20 -26.18 -7.16 0.31
C GLU A 20 -27.00 -6.52 -0.82
N ILE A 21 -26.60 -5.34 -1.32
CA ILE A 21 -27.27 -4.69 -2.44
C ILE A 21 -27.11 -5.52 -3.72
N GLU A 22 -25.91 -6.03 -3.98
CA GLU A 22 -25.65 -6.88 -5.13
C GLU A 22 -26.54 -8.14 -5.10
N ASP A 23 -26.59 -8.83 -3.96
CA ASP A 23 -27.36 -10.06 -3.78
C ASP A 23 -28.87 -9.83 -3.87
N LYS A 24 -29.38 -8.78 -3.24
CA LYS A 24 -30.83 -8.54 -3.14
C LYS A 24 -31.41 -7.78 -4.34
N GLN A 25 -30.61 -6.96 -5.02
CA GLN A 25 -31.13 -6.02 -6.03
C GLN A 25 -30.49 -6.20 -7.40
N CYS A 26 -29.21 -6.55 -7.51
CA CYS A 26 -28.53 -6.64 -8.81
C CYS A 26 -28.54 -8.05 -9.40
N LYS A 27 -28.23 -9.08 -8.61
CA LYS A 27 -28.26 -10.49 -9.06
C LYS A 27 -29.64 -10.95 -9.56
N PRO A 28 -30.77 -10.62 -8.89
CA PRO A 28 -32.08 -10.98 -9.40
C PRO A 28 -32.60 -10.03 -10.49
N CYS A 29 -31.84 -8.99 -10.89
CA CYS A 29 -32.30 -8.03 -11.88
C CYS A 29 -32.30 -8.63 -13.28
N GLU A 30 -33.40 -8.50 -14.01
CA GLU A 30 -33.55 -8.97 -15.40
C GLU A 30 -32.59 -8.29 -16.40
N HIS A 31 -32.08 -7.12 -16.01
CA HIS A 31 -31.12 -6.31 -16.77
C HIS A 31 -29.66 -6.61 -16.40
N SER A 32 -29.42 -7.56 -15.48
CA SER A 32 -28.08 -7.97 -15.08
C SER A 32 -27.27 -8.41 -16.30
N GLY A 33 -26.14 -7.73 -16.55
CA GLY A 33 -25.25 -7.97 -17.69
C GLY A 33 -25.72 -7.42 -19.04
N LYS A 34 -26.84 -6.69 -19.10
CA LYS A 34 -27.41 -6.15 -20.36
C LYS A 34 -27.42 -4.62 -20.45
N SER A 35 -27.03 -3.92 -19.38
CA SER A 35 -27.09 -2.45 -19.31
C SER A 35 -25.76 -1.80 -19.69
N ASP A 36 -25.76 -0.49 -19.94
CA ASP A 36 -24.51 0.28 -19.95
C ASP A 36 -23.87 0.25 -18.55
N HIS A 37 -22.56 0.00 -18.49
CA HIS A 37 -21.82 -0.14 -17.23
C HIS A 37 -20.71 0.92 -17.09
N ILE A 38 -20.44 1.33 -15.85
CA ILE A 38 -19.20 1.97 -15.43
C ILE A 38 -18.52 1.01 -14.46
N GLY A 39 -17.48 0.32 -14.94
CA GLY A 39 -16.88 -0.79 -14.20
C GLY A 39 -17.88 -1.94 -14.02
N PRO A 40 -18.03 -2.54 -12.82
CA PRO A 40 -18.99 -3.62 -12.59
C PRO A 40 -20.44 -3.14 -12.44
N TYR A 41 -20.69 -1.83 -12.36
CA TYR A 41 -22.00 -1.28 -11.97
C TYR A 41 -22.72 -0.62 -13.13
N CYS A 42 -24.05 -0.77 -13.17
CA CYS A 42 -24.91 -0.13 -14.17
C CYS A 42 -24.79 1.40 -14.09
N LYS A 43 -24.61 2.07 -15.23
CA LYS A 43 -24.40 3.52 -15.35
C LYS A 43 -25.64 4.34 -15.01
N ASN A 44 -26.78 3.96 -15.59
CA ASN A 44 -28.04 4.72 -15.52
C ASN A 44 -29.04 4.12 -14.52
N CYS A 45 -28.59 3.24 -13.62
CA CYS A 45 -29.43 2.59 -12.62
C CYS A 45 -29.24 3.26 -11.24
N PRO A 46 -30.32 3.60 -10.50
CA PRO A 46 -30.20 4.13 -9.14
C PRO A 46 -29.42 3.22 -8.19
N VAL A 47 -29.61 1.90 -8.29
CA VAL A 47 -28.88 0.90 -7.50
C VAL A 47 -27.40 0.88 -7.89
N GLY A 48 -27.10 0.94 -9.19
CA GLY A 48 -25.74 1.03 -9.71
C GLY A 48 -25.01 2.30 -9.26
N GLN A 49 -25.69 3.45 -9.25
CA GLN A 49 -25.14 4.71 -8.73
C GLN A 49 -24.84 4.65 -7.22
N LYS A 50 -25.70 3.98 -6.45
CA LYS A 50 -25.47 3.73 -5.02
C LYS A 50 -24.24 2.86 -4.78
N LEU A 51 -24.09 1.77 -5.55
CA LEU A 51 -22.90 0.90 -5.49
C LEU A 51 -21.62 1.66 -5.87
N GLN A 52 -21.67 2.47 -6.94
CA GLN A 52 -20.55 3.35 -7.31
C GLN A 52 -20.18 4.32 -6.18
N SER A 53 -21.16 4.88 -5.49
CA SER A 53 -20.93 5.80 -4.37
C SER A 53 -20.26 5.10 -3.19
N LEU A 54 -20.70 3.89 -2.84
CA LEU A 54 -20.06 3.06 -1.80
C LEU A 54 -18.62 2.68 -2.18
N GLY A 55 -18.38 2.32 -3.44
CA GLY A 55 -17.03 2.06 -3.96
C GLY A 55 -16.13 3.29 -3.86
N LYS A 56 -16.63 4.48 -4.22
CA LYS A 56 -15.90 5.74 -4.09
C LYS A 56 -15.49 6.03 -2.65
N LEU A 57 -16.35 5.76 -1.67
CA LEU A 57 -16.00 5.94 -0.25
C LEU A 57 -14.79 5.08 0.16
N LEU A 58 -14.71 3.83 -0.31
CA LEU A 58 -13.55 2.96 -0.06
C LEU A 58 -12.27 3.51 -0.71
N THR A 59 -12.39 4.01 -1.94
CA THR A 59 -11.26 4.60 -2.67
C THR A 59 -10.76 5.89 -2.01
N GLN A 60 -11.67 6.79 -1.63
CA GLN A 60 -11.34 8.03 -0.90
C GLN A 60 -10.60 7.72 0.41
N LYS A 61 -11.09 6.76 1.19
CA LYS A 61 -10.41 6.35 2.42
C LYS A 61 -9.00 5.82 2.17
N THR A 62 -8.83 5.04 1.10
CA THR A 62 -7.52 4.54 0.69
C THR A 62 -6.57 5.67 0.29
N GLN A 63 -7.08 6.68 -0.41
CA GLN A 63 -6.32 7.88 -0.79
C GLN A 63 -5.85 8.66 0.44
N GLU A 64 -6.74 8.95 1.39
CA GLU A 64 -6.40 9.66 2.64
C GLU A 64 -5.27 8.96 3.41
N LEU A 65 -5.27 7.62 3.45
CA LEU A 65 -4.23 6.85 4.12
C LEU A 65 -2.88 6.93 3.41
N ARG A 66 -2.89 6.97 2.08
CA ARG A 66 -1.66 7.16 1.28
C ARG A 66 -1.10 8.56 1.50
N GLU A 67 -1.95 9.57 1.51
CA GLU A 67 -1.54 10.95 1.78
C GLU A 67 -0.94 11.09 3.18
N LYS A 68 -1.60 10.56 4.22
CA LYS A 68 -1.05 10.53 5.59
C LYS A 68 0.30 9.83 5.69
N ARG A 69 0.52 8.79 4.88
CA ARG A 69 1.81 8.09 4.83
C ARG A 69 2.89 8.95 4.17
N ASN A 70 2.53 9.67 3.11
CA ASN A 70 3.44 10.53 2.36
C ASN A 70 3.79 11.82 3.11
N THR A 71 2.92 12.30 4.01
CA THR A 71 3.19 13.44 4.89
C THR A 71 4.06 13.09 6.10
N LYS A 72 4.36 11.82 6.35
CA LYS A 72 5.28 11.44 7.41
C LYS A 72 6.66 12.04 7.07
N PRO A 73 7.30 12.78 8.01
CA PRO A 73 8.58 13.41 7.73
C PRO A 73 9.55 12.38 7.18
N LYS A 74 10.17 12.70 6.03
CA LYS A 74 11.24 11.88 5.47
C LYS A 74 12.34 11.81 6.51
N ASP A 75 12.81 10.59 6.80
CA ASP A 75 13.88 10.33 7.78
C ASP A 75 14.99 11.39 7.67
N PRO A 76 15.55 11.88 8.79
CA PRO A 76 16.68 12.80 8.74
C PRO A 76 17.78 12.25 7.84
N GLU A 77 18.40 13.14 7.07
CA GLU A 77 19.23 12.79 5.93
C GLU A 77 20.57 12.19 6.38
N LEU A 78 20.55 10.95 6.85
CA LEU A 78 21.73 10.12 6.97
C LEU A 78 22.22 9.82 5.55
N THR A 79 23.32 10.48 5.17
CA THR A 79 24.06 10.26 3.91
C THR A 79 25.05 9.09 4.04
N LYS A 80 25.58 8.62 2.91
CA LYS A 80 26.54 7.51 2.89
C LYS A 80 27.84 7.91 3.57
N GLU A 81 28.27 9.15 3.36
CA GLU A 81 29.53 9.72 3.84
C GLU A 81 29.52 9.82 5.36
N LEU A 82 28.43 10.37 5.93
CA LEU A 82 28.25 10.46 7.39
C LEU A 82 28.19 9.06 8.02
N TYR A 83 27.48 8.13 7.40
CA TYR A 83 27.43 6.74 7.88
C TYR A 83 28.83 6.12 7.92
N LEU A 84 29.64 6.28 6.86
CA LEU A 84 31.01 5.76 6.81
C LEU A 84 31.93 6.42 7.86
N GLN A 85 31.76 7.71 8.13
CA GLN A 85 32.47 8.39 9.23
C GLN A 85 32.13 7.76 10.59
N TYR A 86 30.85 7.49 10.86
CA TYR A 86 30.46 6.80 12.10
C TYR A 86 31.03 5.39 12.20
N LYS A 87 31.13 4.65 11.08
CA LYS A 87 31.80 3.34 11.08
C LYS A 87 33.30 3.45 11.39
N LYS A 88 33.99 4.50 10.92
CA LYS A 88 35.39 4.77 11.31
C LYS A 88 35.52 5.06 12.80
N SER A 89 34.55 5.77 13.38
CA SER A 89 34.44 6.02 14.82
C SER A 89 33.93 4.81 15.63
N LYS A 90 33.81 3.62 15.01
CA LYS A 90 33.34 2.36 15.62
C LYS A 90 31.91 2.37 16.15
N LEU A 91 31.05 3.27 15.69
CA LEU A 91 29.62 3.22 16.03
C LEU A 91 28.93 2.01 15.38
N THR A 92 28.05 1.39 16.16
CA THR A 92 27.15 0.33 15.71
C THR A 92 26.00 0.89 14.89
N ASP A 93 25.38 0.03 14.10
CA ASP A 93 24.21 0.42 13.31
C ASP A 93 23.02 0.79 14.22
N GLN A 94 22.97 0.23 15.45
CA GLN A 94 21.99 0.59 16.47
C GLN A 94 22.18 2.02 16.97
N GLU A 95 23.41 2.39 17.35
CA GLU A 95 23.71 3.76 17.82
C GLU A 95 23.47 4.81 16.74
N VAL A 96 23.78 4.49 15.47
CA VAL A 96 23.45 5.37 14.35
C VAL A 96 21.94 5.49 14.16
N ALA A 97 21.18 4.41 14.36
CA ALA A 97 19.71 4.43 14.28
C ALA A 97 19.11 5.34 15.36
N ASP A 98 19.59 5.19 16.59
CA ASP A 98 19.13 5.97 17.73
C ASP A 98 19.49 7.46 17.57
N LYS A 99 20.71 7.75 17.10
CA LYS A 99 21.17 9.12 16.82
C LYS A 99 20.31 9.84 15.78
N TYR A 100 19.88 9.14 14.74
CA TYR A 100 19.04 9.69 13.68
C TYR A 100 17.54 9.48 13.93
N LYS A 101 17.15 8.88 15.07
CA LYS A 101 15.75 8.52 15.37
C LYS A 101 15.09 7.72 14.22
N ILE A 102 15.88 6.89 13.54
CA ILE A 102 15.42 6.03 12.45
C ILE A 102 15.45 4.57 12.90
N THR A 103 14.71 3.71 12.21
CA THR A 103 14.76 2.28 12.49
C THR A 103 16.05 1.64 11.95
N ILE A 104 16.53 0.57 12.58
CA ILE A 104 17.62 -0.27 12.05
C ILE A 104 17.29 -0.74 10.62
N HIS A 105 16.01 -1.01 10.35
CA HIS A 105 15.54 -1.40 9.03
C HIS A 105 15.76 -0.29 7.99
N SER A 106 15.54 0.98 8.35
CA SER A 106 15.86 2.13 7.51
C SER A 106 17.36 2.19 7.18
N ILE A 107 18.24 1.90 8.15
CA ILE A 107 19.69 1.83 7.92
C ILE A 107 20.03 0.67 6.97
N LYS A 108 19.47 -0.52 7.19
CA LYS A 108 19.68 -1.67 6.29
C LYS A 108 19.26 -1.36 4.85
N HIS A 109 18.14 -0.66 4.68
CA HIS A 109 17.67 -0.22 3.37
C HIS A 109 18.59 0.83 2.74
N LYS A 110 19.05 1.83 3.50
CA LYS A 110 20.06 2.80 3.05
C LYS A 110 21.37 2.11 2.64
N LYS A 111 21.87 1.16 3.44
CA LYS A 111 23.07 0.35 3.11
C LYS A 111 22.91 -0.41 1.80
N ARG A 112 21.73 -1.00 1.52
CA ARG A 112 21.43 -1.62 0.23
C ARG A 112 21.48 -0.61 -0.91
N LYS A 113 20.85 0.56 -0.75
CA LYS A 113 20.90 1.64 -1.74
C LYS A 113 22.32 2.14 -2.01
N TRP A 114 23.17 2.17 -1.00
CA TRP A 114 24.57 2.59 -1.09
C TRP A 114 25.53 1.50 -1.58
N GLY A 115 25.04 0.28 -1.81
CA GLY A 115 25.84 -0.88 -2.23
C GLY A 115 26.70 -1.49 -1.11
N LEU A 116 26.45 -1.18 0.16
CA LEU A 116 27.23 -1.68 1.31
C LEU A 116 26.83 -3.09 1.76
N ILE A 117 25.71 -3.63 1.24
CA ILE A 117 25.25 -5.00 1.51
C ILE A 117 24.87 -5.63 0.18
N LYS A 118 25.40 -6.83 -0.12
CA LYS A 118 24.97 -7.61 -1.29
C LYS A 118 23.50 -7.98 -1.14
N THR A 119 22.67 -7.58 -2.10
CA THR A 119 21.32 -8.14 -2.23
C THR A 119 21.44 -9.51 -2.86
N TRP A 120 20.94 -10.55 -2.19
CA TRP A 120 20.71 -11.82 -2.85
C TRP A 120 19.69 -11.58 -3.98
N ARG A 121 20.15 -11.67 -5.23
CA ARG A 121 19.30 -11.85 -6.40
C ARG A 121 19.54 -13.28 -6.87
N PRO A 122 18.50 -14.12 -7.05
CA PRO A 122 18.70 -15.34 -7.82
C PRO A 122 19.15 -14.94 -9.23
N SER A 123 20.27 -15.51 -9.68
CA SER A 123 20.74 -15.36 -11.06
C SER A 123 19.66 -15.87 -12.00
N ARG A 124 19.24 -15.06 -12.98
CA ARG A 124 18.51 -15.57 -14.14
C ARG A 124 19.56 -16.16 -15.09
N GLU A 125 19.94 -17.42 -14.87
CA GLU A 125 20.78 -18.12 -15.83
C GLU A 125 19.99 -18.39 -17.12
N ASN A 126 20.61 -17.99 -18.23
CA ASN A 126 20.15 -18.13 -19.61
C ASN A 126 19.78 -19.58 -19.94
N LYS A 127 18.49 -19.85 -20.20
CA LYS A 127 18.08 -20.98 -21.03
C LYS A 127 18.14 -20.54 -22.49
N GLN A 128 19.30 -20.68 -23.13
CA GLN A 128 19.40 -20.71 -24.59
C GLN A 128 20.81 -21.17 -24.97
N SER A 129 20.96 -22.48 -25.17
CA SER A 129 21.98 -23.14 -26.02
C SER A 129 21.76 -24.66 -25.96
N GLN A 130 20.70 -25.14 -26.61
CA GLN A 130 20.66 -26.50 -27.16
C GLN A 130 19.91 -26.43 -28.48
N SER A 131 20.68 -26.36 -29.57
CA SER A 131 20.31 -26.77 -30.92
C SER A 131 21.57 -27.32 -31.55
#